data_AF-N0AQP3-F1
#
_entry.id   AF-N0AQP3-F1
#
_cell.length_a   1.000
_cell.length_b   1.000
_cell.length_c   1.000
_cell.angle_alpha   90.00
_cell.angle_beta   90.00
_cell.angle_gamma   90.00
#
_symmetry.space_group_name_H-M   'P 1'
#
loop_
_entity.id
_entity.type
_entity.pdbx_description
1 polymer ?
#
loop_
_entity_poly.entity_id
_entity_poly.type
_entity_poly.pdbx_seq_one_letter_code
_entity_poly.pdbx_strand_id
1 'polypeptide(L)'
;MLFKPRTVPIELLILGYLNTRMKLSSKDIQQFLTLKKGFEGEAMFDLLLGNLQSEMIILNDLLFEVNNSLFQIDSLIISQETIYLFEVKNYEVDFYYKSDRFYTMLGTEIKNPLDH
;
A
#
# COMPACT_ATOMS: atom_id res chain seq x y z
N MET A 1 -14.43 -6.90 -11.79
CA MET A 1 -15.47 -6.38 -10.87
C MET A 1 -14.82 -6.00 -9.54
N LEU A 2 -14.93 -4.73 -9.15
CA LEU A 2 -14.46 -4.24 -7.86
C LEU A 2 -15.50 -4.57 -6.78
N PHE A 3 -15.19 -5.49 -5.87
CA PHE A 3 -16.13 -6.00 -4.87
C PHE A 3 -15.96 -5.31 -3.52
N LYS A 4 -14.73 -5.03 -3.11
CA LYS A 4 -14.43 -4.12 -2.00
C LYS A 4 -13.57 -2.98 -2.53
N PRO A 5 -14.15 -1.79 -2.76
CA PRO A 5 -13.40 -0.64 -3.22
C PRO A 5 -12.44 -0.16 -2.13
N ARG A 6 -11.33 0.45 -2.55
CA ARG A 6 -10.40 1.10 -1.63
C ARG A 6 -11.06 2.28 -0.96
N THR A 7 -10.78 2.47 0.32
CA THR A 7 -11.29 3.60 1.09
C THR A 7 -10.15 4.42 1.65
N VAL A 8 -10.33 5.73 1.73
CA VAL A 8 -9.31 6.59 2.37
C VAL A 8 -9.19 6.18 3.84
N PRO A 9 -7.98 5.90 4.35
CA PRO A 9 -7.78 5.58 5.76
C PRO A 9 -8.34 6.68 6.67
N ILE A 10 -9.04 6.29 7.73
CA ILE A 10 -9.70 7.27 8.62
C ILE A 10 -8.69 8.20 9.30
N GLU A 11 -7.52 7.68 9.65
CA GLU A 11 -6.43 8.46 10.22
C GLU A 11 -5.90 9.51 9.24
N LEU A 12 -5.78 9.15 7.95
CA LEU A 12 -5.39 10.09 6.91
C LEU A 12 -6.40 11.23 6.78
N LEU A 13 -7.71 10.92 6.84
CA LEU A 13 -8.78 11.94 6.84
C LEU A 13 -8.68 12.86 8.06
N ILE A 14 -8.53 12.30 9.27
CA ILE A 14 -8.42 13.06 10.52
C ILE A 14 -7.22 14.00 10.47
N LEU A 15 -6.04 13.48 10.15
CA LEU A 15 -4.82 14.28 10.05
C LEU A 15 -4.94 15.35 8.96
N GLY A 16 -5.57 15.03 7.83
CA GLY A 16 -5.88 16.02 6.78
C GLY A 16 -6.74 17.17 7.29
N TYR A 17 -7.83 16.88 7.99
CA TYR A 17 -8.68 17.92 8.59
C TYR A 17 -7.94 18.74 9.63
N LEU A 18 -7.16 18.11 10.51
CA LEU A 18 -6.39 18.82 11.52
C LEU A 18 -5.32 19.73 10.88
N ASN A 19 -4.59 19.25 9.87
CA ASN A 19 -3.57 20.02 9.17
C ASN A 19 -4.12 21.30 8.51
N THR A 20 -5.39 21.30 8.10
CA THR A 20 -6.04 22.51 7.56
C THR A 20 -6.41 23.55 8.62
N ARG A 21 -6.58 23.12 9.88
CA ARG A 21 -7.11 23.96 10.97
C ARG A 21 -6.06 24.38 11.98
N MET A 22 -4.96 23.65 12.05
CA MET A 22 -3.89 23.91 12.99
C MET A 22 -2.54 23.43 12.46
N LYS A 23 -1.47 23.93 13.08
CA LYS A 23 -0.13 23.43 12.82
C LYS A 23 0.05 22.09 13.53
N LEU A 24 0.17 21.02 12.76
CA LEU A 24 0.49 19.69 13.26
C LEU A 24 1.92 19.63 13.82
N SER A 25 2.15 18.69 14.74
CA SER A 25 3.50 18.39 15.20
C SER A 25 4.33 17.79 14.06
N SER A 26 5.66 17.86 14.14
CA SER A 26 6.54 17.26 13.14
C SER A 26 6.28 15.76 12.95
N LYS A 27 5.92 15.06 14.05
CA LYS A 27 5.56 13.64 14.02
C LYS A 27 4.27 13.40 13.24
N ASP A 28 3.22 14.18 13.53
CA ASP A 28 1.92 14.00 12.88
C ASP A 28 1.97 14.40 11.40
N ILE A 29 2.77 15.42 11.04
CA ILE A 29 3.04 15.76 9.64
C ILE A 29 3.72 14.59 8.92
N GLN A 30 4.75 13.99 9.53
CA GLN A 30 5.43 12.85 8.94
C GLN A 30 4.47 11.68 8.75
N GLN A 31 3.66 11.36 9.75
CA GLN A 31 2.66 10.31 9.67
C GLN A 31 1.61 10.59 8.59
N PHE A 32 1.11 11.82 8.51
CA PHE A 32 0.17 12.25 7.47
C PHE A 32 0.75 12.05 6.06
N LEU A 33 2.00 12.46 5.84
CA LEU A 33 2.68 12.30 4.55
C LEU A 33 2.90 10.83 4.20
N THR A 34 3.29 10.00 5.18
CA THR A 34 3.46 8.55 5.00
C THR A 34 2.15 7.88 4.60
N LEU A 35 1.06 8.14 5.34
CA LEU A 35 -0.27 7.58 5.03
C LEU A 35 -0.78 8.05 3.66
N LYS A 36 -0.61 9.34 3.34
CA LYS A 36 -1.00 9.90 2.05
C LYS A 36 -0.29 9.20 0.91
N LYS A 37 1.03 9.03 1.04
CA LYS A 37 1.87 8.38 0.01
C LYS A 37 1.51 6.91 -0.17
N GLY A 38 1.23 6.18 0.91
CA GLY A 38 0.75 4.79 0.84
C GLY A 38 -0.56 4.69 0.06
N PHE A 39 -1.56 5.46 0.47
CA PHE A 39 -2.87 5.50 -0.19
C PHE A 39 -2.79 5.91 -1.67
N GLU A 40 -1.95 6.88 -2.02
CA GLU A 40 -1.75 7.29 -3.41
C GLU A 40 -1.18 6.17 -4.28
N GLY A 41 -0.22 5.40 -3.77
CA GLY A 41 0.37 4.27 -4.50
C GLY A 41 -0.62 3.14 -4.72
N GLU A 42 -1.36 2.82 -3.67
CA GLU A 42 -2.47 1.86 -3.68
C GLU A 42 -3.58 2.26 -4.67
N ALA A 43 -4.01 3.53 -4.66
CA ALA A 43 -4.98 4.05 -5.61
C ALA A 43 -4.47 4.02 -7.06
N MET A 44 -3.18 4.29 -7.27
CA MET A 44 -2.55 4.16 -8.58
C MET A 44 -2.54 2.69 -9.05
N PHE A 45 -2.30 1.75 -8.15
CA PHE A 45 -2.39 0.31 -8.45
C PHE A 45 -3.81 -0.08 -8.86
N ASP A 46 -4.84 0.42 -8.17
CA ASP A 46 -6.24 0.18 -8.54
C ASP A 46 -6.55 0.67 -9.97
N LEU A 47 -5.99 1.82 -10.38
CA LEU A 47 -6.14 2.33 -11.75
C LEU A 47 -5.48 1.42 -12.78
N LEU A 48 -4.32 0.84 -12.46
CA LEU A 48 -3.65 -0.14 -13.32
C LEU A 48 -4.51 -1.40 -13.48
N LEU A 49 -5.13 -1.87 -12.39
CA LEU A 49 -6.04 -3.02 -12.42
C LEU A 49 -7.33 -2.73 -13.20
N GLY A 50 -7.84 -1.50 -13.14
CA GLY A 50 -9.04 -1.07 -13.87
C GLY A 50 -8.90 -1.19 -15.40
N ASN A 51 -7.67 -1.22 -15.92
CA ASN A 51 -7.41 -1.40 -17.35
C ASN A 51 -7.43 -2.87 -17.80
N LEU A 52 -7.55 -3.84 -16.88
CA LEU A 52 -7.62 -5.25 -17.21
C LEU A 52 -9.02 -5.63 -17.70
N GLN A 53 -9.10 -6.24 -18.89
CA GLN A 53 -10.37 -6.58 -19.55
C GLN A 53 -11.02 -7.89 -19.03
N SER A 54 -10.48 -8.49 -17.98
CA SER A 54 -10.89 -9.81 -17.48
C SER A 54 -11.89 -9.75 -16.33
N GLU A 55 -12.75 -10.76 -16.24
CA GLU A 55 -13.62 -10.99 -15.08
C GLU A 55 -12.80 -11.44 -13.86
N MET A 56 -12.35 -10.45 -13.07
CA MET A 56 -11.66 -10.66 -11.79
C MET A 56 -12.46 -10.05 -10.64
N ILE A 57 -12.43 -10.65 -9.47
CA ILE A 57 -12.94 -10.05 -8.23
C ILE A 57 -11.78 -9.35 -7.54
N ILE A 58 -11.92 -8.06 -7.26
CA ILE A 58 -10.90 -7.26 -6.56
C ILE A 58 -11.41 -6.88 -5.17
N LEU A 59 -10.60 -7.17 -4.16
CA LEU A 59 -10.85 -6.88 -2.75
C LEU A 59 -9.65 -6.13 -2.18
N ASN A 60 -9.82 -4.85 -1.86
CA ASN A 60 -8.76 -4.01 -1.30
C ASN A 60 -8.85 -3.92 0.23
N ASP A 61 -7.75 -3.54 0.89
CA ASP A 61 -7.69 -3.22 2.33
C ASP A 61 -8.24 -4.33 3.24
N LEU A 62 -7.72 -5.55 3.10
CA LEU A 62 -8.13 -6.69 3.92
C LEU A 62 -7.20 -6.85 5.13
N LEU A 63 -7.75 -6.66 6.33
CA LEU A 63 -7.06 -6.88 7.60
C LEU A 63 -7.48 -8.22 8.20
N PHE A 64 -6.51 -9.07 8.49
CA PHE A 64 -6.72 -10.38 9.08
C PHE A 64 -5.94 -10.54 10.38
N GLU A 65 -6.48 -11.34 11.29
CA GLU A 65 -5.79 -11.83 12.48
C GLU A 65 -5.67 -13.35 12.41
N VAL A 66 -4.45 -13.87 12.38
CA VAL A 66 -4.17 -15.31 12.38
C VAL A 66 -3.07 -15.59 13.40
N ASN A 67 -3.30 -16.56 14.29
CA ASN A 67 -2.35 -16.91 15.35
C ASN A 67 -1.86 -15.69 16.18
N ASN A 68 -2.79 -14.79 16.53
CA ASN A 68 -2.50 -13.53 17.25
C ASN A 68 -1.56 -12.56 16.50
N SER A 69 -1.34 -12.77 15.20
CA SER A 69 -0.62 -11.85 14.33
C SER A 69 -1.62 -11.14 13.41
N LEU A 70 -1.60 -9.81 13.44
CA LEU A 70 -2.36 -8.98 12.51
C LEU A 70 -1.52 -8.74 11.26
N PHE A 71 -2.11 -8.93 10.08
CA PHE A 71 -1.49 -8.58 8.81
C PHE A 71 -2.53 -8.05 7.83
N GLN A 72 -2.06 -7.21 6.92
CA GLN A 72 -2.88 -6.60 5.89
C GLN A 72 -2.51 -7.16 4.51
N ILE A 73 -3.51 -7.36 3.68
CA ILE A 73 -3.36 -7.58 2.24
C ILE A 73 -3.89 -6.32 1.55
N ASP A 74 -3.01 -5.61 0.83
CA ASP A 74 -3.35 -4.33 0.21
C ASP A 74 -4.35 -4.51 -0.95
N SER A 75 -4.14 -5.54 -1.77
CA SER A 75 -5.05 -5.95 -2.84
C SER A 75 -5.05 -7.46 -3.05
N LEU A 76 -6.24 -8.06 -2.92
CA LEU A 76 -6.53 -9.45 -3.25
C LEU A 76 -7.31 -9.50 -4.56
N ILE A 77 -6.80 -10.25 -5.54
CA ILE A 77 -7.44 -10.44 -6.84
C ILE A 77 -7.75 -11.92 -7.05
N ILE A 78 -9.01 -12.23 -7.32
CA ILE A 78 -9.46 -13.60 -7.57
C ILE A 78 -9.85 -13.69 -9.05
N SER A 79 -9.13 -14.53 -9.79
CA SER A 79 -9.50 -14.95 -11.14
C SER A 79 -10.14 -16.34 -11.11
N GLN A 80 -10.49 -16.89 -12.27
CA GLN A 80 -11.09 -18.23 -12.37
C GLN A 80 -10.16 -19.34 -11.84
N GLU A 81 -8.85 -19.21 -12.03
CA GLU A 81 -7.89 -20.29 -11.74
C GLU A 81 -6.89 -19.92 -10.63
N THR A 82 -6.77 -18.63 -10.27
CA THR A 82 -5.68 -18.17 -9.41
C THR A 82 -6.12 -17.04 -8.50
N ILE A 83 -5.59 -17.07 -7.27
CA ILE A 83 -5.70 -15.99 -6.30
C ILE A 83 -4.35 -15.28 -6.26
N TYR A 84 -4.37 -13.97 -6.49
CA TYR A 84 -3.20 -13.11 -6.45
C TYR A 84 -3.26 -12.22 -5.22
N LEU A 85 -2.15 -12.18 -4.48
CA LEU A 85 -1.94 -11.31 -3.33
C LEU A 85 -0.90 -10.26 -3.70
N PHE A 86 -1.24 -8.99 -3.49
CA PHE A 86 -0.34 -7.88 -3.76
C PHE A 86 -0.10 -7.07 -2.49
N GLU A 87 1.19 -6.77 -2.26
CA GLU A 87 1.67 -5.74 -1.34
C GLU A 87 2.18 -4.56 -2.18
N VAL A 88 1.61 -3.38 -1.99
CA VAL A 88 1.88 -2.22 -2.83
C VAL A 88 2.88 -1.30 -2.13
N LYS A 89 4.03 -1.08 -2.77
CA LYS A 89 5.07 -0.16 -2.26
C LYS A 89 5.21 1.06 -3.16
N ASN A 90 4.97 2.24 -2.60
CA ASN A 90 5.16 3.51 -3.28
C ASN A 90 6.46 4.19 -2.83
N TYR A 91 7.55 3.88 -3.50
CA TYR A 91 8.85 4.47 -3.23
C TYR A 91 9.21 5.51 -4.31
N GLU A 92 9.87 6.60 -3.91
CA GLU A 92 10.32 7.68 -4.81
C GLU A 92 11.80 7.56 -5.19
N VAL A 93 12.47 6.52 -4.69
CA VAL A 93 13.91 6.33 -4.85
C VAL A 93 14.13 5.17 -5.80
N ASP A 94 15.12 5.32 -6.69
CA ASP A 94 15.57 4.21 -7.51
C ASP A 94 16.24 3.15 -6.65
N PHE A 95 15.98 1.89 -6.99
CA PHE A 95 16.61 0.74 -6.36
C PHE A 95 17.35 -0.09 -7.39
N TYR A 96 18.40 -0.75 -6.91
CA TYR A 96 19.03 -1.83 -7.67
C TYR A 96 19.00 -3.12 -6.86
N TYR A 97 18.86 -4.23 -7.58
CA TYR A 97 18.88 -5.56 -7.02
C TYR A 97 20.27 -6.16 -7.17
N LYS A 98 20.85 -6.65 -6.07
CA LYS A 98 22.17 -7.28 -6.10
C LYS A 98 22.26 -8.35 -5.02
N SER A 99 22.65 -9.57 -5.40
CA SER A 99 22.89 -10.67 -4.46
C SER A 99 21.69 -10.92 -3.51
N ASP A 100 20.50 -11.05 -4.09
CA ASP A 100 19.24 -11.31 -3.40
C ASP A 100 18.79 -10.26 -2.38
N ARG A 101 19.28 -9.02 -2.54
CA ARG A 101 18.95 -7.88 -1.69
C ARG A 101 18.64 -6.64 -2.52
N PHE A 102 17.75 -5.81 -1.99
CA PHE A 102 17.42 -4.51 -2.56
C PHE A 102 18.28 -3.43 -1.91
N TYR A 103 18.78 -2.50 -2.73
CA TYR A 103 19.55 -1.35 -2.27
C TYR A 103 19.00 -0.07 -2.86
N THR A 104 19.04 1.01 -2.08
CA THR A 104 18.89 2.37 -2.62
C THR A 104 20.08 2.70 -3.51
N MET A 105 19.93 3.65 -4.43
CA MET A 105 21.09 4.21 -5.17
C MET A 105 22.17 4.82 -4.25
N LEU A 106 21.84 5.10 -2.99
CA LEU A 106 22.79 5.57 -1.96
C LEU A 106 23.53 4.42 -1.25
N GLY A 107 23.25 3.16 -1.60
CA GLY A 107 23.90 1.97 -1.06
C GLY A 107 23.28 1.43 0.24
N THR A 108 22.17 1.99 0.71
CA THR A 108 21.45 1.48 1.89
C THR A 108 20.67 0.23 1.52
N GLU A 109 20.91 -0.87 2.23
CA GLU A 109 20.11 -2.10 2.10
C GLU A 109 18.68 -1.87 2.60
N ILE A 110 17.73 -2.44 1.87
CA ILE A 110 16.31 -2.40 2.19
C ILE A 110 15.84 -3.85 2.28
N LYS A 111 15.01 -4.14 3.30
CA LYS A 111 14.39 -5.45 3.42
C LYS A 111 13.63 -5.78 2.14
N ASN A 112 13.81 -7.00 1.68
CA ASN A 112 13.01 -7.55 0.62
C ASN A 112 11.53 -7.50 1.03
N PRO A 113 10.64 -6.94 0.20
CA PRO A 113 9.21 -6.93 0.49
C PRO A 113 8.63 -8.35 0.70
N LEU A 114 9.27 -9.38 0.14
CA LEU A 114 8.84 -10.78 0.27
C LEU A 114 9.37 -11.47 1.54
N ASP A 115 10.31 -10.86 2.26
CA ASP A 115 10.85 -11.38 3.51
C ASP A 115 10.07 -10.77 4.68
N HIS A 116 8.93 -11.38 5.02
CA HIS A 116 8.13 -11.04 6.21
C HIS A 116 8.82 -11.47 7.52
#